data_AF-A3W7F6-F1
#
_entry.id   AF-A3W7F6-F1
#
_cell.length_a   1.000
_cell.length_b   1.000
_cell.length_c   1.000
_cell.angle_alpha   90.00
_cell.angle_beta   90.00
_cell.angle_gamma   90.00
#
_symmetry.space_group_name_H-M   'P 1'
#
loop_
_entity.id
_entity.type
_entity.pdbx_description
1 polymer ?
#
loop_
_entity_poly.entity_id
_entity_poly.type
_entity_poly.pdbx_seq_one_letter_code
_entity_poly.pdbx_strand_id
1 'polypeptide(L)'
;MRRRATITLHWLNLMLLLFVLGDGGATVWLSVAYSISALGMCALALAFGLLNGPGPKLDGAFRTLHPWLHRALYALLAWGALALAAEALGQSLPGPEARKLLLALLAASALHATFNLWRHTALGDGALRRITPRAVHPIL
;
A
#
# COMPACT_ATOMS: atom_id res chain seq x y z
N MET A 1 -16.78 4.41 9.42
CA MET A 1 -16.12 5.31 8.44
C MET A 1 -14.68 4.89 8.14
N ARG A 2 -13.81 4.74 9.15
CA ARG A 2 -12.40 4.30 9.02
C ARG A 2 -12.15 3.16 8.02
N ARG A 3 -12.84 2.01 8.16
CA ARG A 3 -12.65 0.85 7.26
C ARG A 3 -12.88 1.20 5.78
N ARG A 4 -13.92 1.98 5.48
CA ARG A 4 -14.21 2.40 4.10
C ARG A 4 -13.09 3.30 3.58
N ALA A 5 -12.64 4.28 4.37
CA ALA A 5 -11.52 5.15 4.00
C ALA A 5 -10.23 4.34 3.74
N THR A 6 -9.88 3.38 4.60
CA THR A 6 -8.71 2.52 4.39
C THR A 6 -8.82 1.69 3.11
N ILE A 7 -9.99 1.11 2.81
CA ILE A 7 -10.22 0.36 1.56
C ILE A 7 -10.07 1.29 0.37
N THR A 8 -10.74 2.45 0.37
CA THR A 8 -10.66 3.42 -0.71
C THR A 8 -9.22 3.87 -0.96
N LEU A 9 -8.50 4.29 0.09
CA LEU A 9 -7.12 4.73 -0.03
C LEU A 9 -6.18 3.61 -0.48
N HIS A 10 -6.40 2.36 -0.05
CA HIS A 10 -5.59 1.22 -0.49
C HIS A 10 -5.64 1.03 -2.01
N TRP A 11 -6.85 1.00 -2.58
CA TRP A 11 -7.02 0.83 -4.03
C TRP A 11 -6.65 2.10 -4.80
N LEU A 12 -6.95 3.28 -4.26
CA LEU A 12 -6.56 4.55 -4.86
C LEU A 12 -5.03 4.68 -4.94
N ASN A 13 -4.31 4.33 -3.87
CA ASN A 13 -2.85 4.33 -3.85
C ASN A 13 -2.26 3.39 -4.91
N LEU A 14 -2.83 2.20 -5.10
CA LEU A 14 -2.39 1.29 -6.15
C LEU A 14 -2.56 1.92 -7.55
N MET A 15 -3.74 2.50 -7.84
CA MET A 15 -3.99 3.13 -9.14
C MET A 15 -3.10 4.36 -9.38
N LEU A 16 -2.99 5.25 -8.40
CA LEU A 16 -2.13 6.43 -8.49
C LEU A 16 -0.65 6.06 -8.62
N LEU A 17 -0.19 5.01 -7.93
CA LEU A 17 1.18 4.50 -8.08
C LEU A 17 1.47 4.10 -9.52
N LEU A 18 0.55 3.37 -10.16
CA LEU A 18 0.70 2.96 -11.56
C LEU A 18 0.73 4.16 -12.51
N PHE A 19 -0.13 5.16 -12.29
CA PHE A 19 -0.14 6.38 -13.11
C PHE A 19 1.12 7.22 -12.93
N VAL A 20 1.57 7.45 -11.70
CA VAL A 20 2.81 8.20 -11.42
C VAL A 20 4.02 7.52 -12.04
N LEU A 21 4.13 6.19 -11.92
CA LEU A 21 5.21 5.44 -12.54
C LEU A 21 5.13 5.41 -14.07
N GLY A 22 3.92 5.32 -14.62
CA GLY A 22 3.68 5.29 -16.07
C GLY A 22 3.92 6.61 -16.77
N ASP A 23 3.58 7.73 -16.12
CA ASP A 23 3.80 9.09 -16.61
C ASP A 23 5.27 9.55 -16.51
N GLY A 24 6.12 8.78 -15.81
CA GLY A 24 7.54 9.06 -15.69
C GLY A 24 7.87 10.33 -14.90
N GLY A 25 6.92 10.86 -14.13
CA GLY A 25 7.07 12.09 -13.35
C GLY A 25 6.78 13.38 -14.11
N ALA A 26 6.16 13.32 -15.30
CA ALA A 26 5.85 14.52 -16.08
C ALA A 26 4.76 15.41 -15.43
N THR A 27 3.84 14.83 -14.68
CA THR A 27 2.66 15.51 -14.15
C THR A 27 2.74 15.72 -12.63
N VAL A 28 3.05 16.95 -12.22
CA VAL A 28 3.15 17.34 -10.80
C VAL A 28 1.87 17.03 -10.00
N TRP A 29 0.69 17.26 -10.58
CA TRP A 29 -0.57 17.00 -9.88
C TRP A 29 -0.79 15.53 -9.54
N LEU A 30 -0.31 14.59 -10.38
CA LEU A 30 -0.36 13.16 -10.07
C LEU A 30 0.56 12.83 -8.89
N SER A 31 1.76 13.42 -8.85
CA SER A 31 2.71 13.26 -7.74
C SER A 31 2.14 13.78 -6.42
N VAL A 32 1.50 14.95 -6.44
CA VAL A 32 0.83 15.53 -5.26
C VAL A 32 -0.35 14.67 -4.82
N ALA A 33 -1.22 14.25 -5.76
CA ALA A 33 -2.39 13.42 -5.46
C ALA A 33 -1.99 12.07 -4.84
N TYR A 34 -0.99 11.41 -5.41
CA TYR A 34 -0.42 10.18 -4.85
C TYR A 34 0.12 10.42 -3.43
N SER A 35 0.92 11.47 -3.25
CA SER A 35 1.55 11.76 -1.96
C SER A 35 0.51 12.02 -0.86
N ILE A 36 -0.52 12.81 -1.15
CA ILE A 36 -1.63 13.07 -0.21
C ILE A 36 -2.37 11.77 0.13
N SER A 37 -2.70 10.94 -0.86
CA SER A 37 -3.41 9.68 -0.66
C SER A 37 -2.59 8.67 0.16
N ALA A 38 -1.29 8.54 -0.14
CA ALA A 38 -0.36 7.65 0.57
C ALA A 38 -0.16 8.11 2.02
N LEU A 39 0.14 9.39 2.23
CA LEU A 39 0.31 9.97 3.56
C LEU A 39 -0.99 9.94 4.37
N GLY A 40 -2.14 10.14 3.72
CA GLY A 40 -3.45 9.99 4.36
C GLY A 40 -3.68 8.55 4.87
N MET A 41 -3.29 7.53 4.10
CA MET A 41 -3.37 6.14 4.53
C MET A 41 -2.43 5.86 5.71
N CYS A 42 -1.21 6.38 5.68
CA CYS A 42 -0.26 6.29 6.78
C CYS A 42 -0.76 7.01 8.04
N ALA A 43 -1.34 8.21 7.90
CA ALA A 43 -1.92 8.96 9.01
C ALA A 43 -3.07 8.19 9.68
N LEU A 44 -3.97 7.55 8.91
CA LEU A 44 -5.00 6.68 9.46
C LEU A 44 -4.41 5.50 10.23
N ALA A 45 -3.31 4.91 9.74
CA ALA A 45 -2.63 3.82 10.42
C ALA A 45 -1.93 4.25 11.71
N LEU A 46 -1.32 5.42 11.74
CA LEU A 46 -0.69 5.98 12.94
C LEU A 46 -1.74 6.35 14.01
N ALA A 47 -2.83 7.00 13.59
CA ALA A 47 -3.86 7.47 14.51
C ALA A 47 -4.69 6.34 15.14
N PHE A 48 -4.92 5.26 14.39
CA PHE A 48 -5.88 4.22 14.81
C PHE A 48 -5.30 2.79 14.84
N GLY A 49 -4.02 2.63 14.50
CA GLY A 49 -3.39 1.34 14.24
C GLY A 49 -3.67 0.82 12.83
N LEU A 50 -2.96 -0.25 12.46
CA LEU A 50 -3.16 -0.92 11.17
C LEU A 50 -4.42 -1.81 11.21
N LEU A 51 -5.25 -1.74 10.16
CA LEU A 51 -6.43 -2.62 9.98
C LEU A 51 -6.03 -3.94 9.30
N ASN A 52 -4.91 -4.50 9.71
CA ASN A 52 -4.37 -5.76 9.21
C ASN A 52 -4.37 -6.79 10.34
N GLY A 53 -4.49 -8.06 9.97
CA GLY A 53 -4.41 -9.14 10.95
C GLY A 53 -4.04 -10.46 10.28
N PRO A 54 -3.19 -11.27 10.94
CA PRO A 54 -2.99 -12.63 10.48
C PRO A 54 -4.36 -13.32 10.48
N GLY A 55 -4.66 -14.08 9.42
CA GLY A 55 -5.92 -14.80 9.34
C GLY A 55 -5.96 -15.92 10.38
N PRO A 56 -7.13 -16.49 10.67
CA PRO A 56 -7.25 -17.57 11.64
C PRO A 56 -6.43 -18.80 11.25
N LYS A 57 -6.25 -19.04 9.94
CA LYS A 57 -5.49 -20.17 9.40
C LYS A 57 -4.01 -19.89 9.16
N LEU A 58 -3.55 -18.65 9.35
CA LEU A 58 -2.14 -18.30 9.15
C LEU A 58 -1.37 -18.62 10.44
N ASP A 59 -0.38 -19.49 10.36
CA ASP A 59 0.41 -20.02 11.47
C ASP A 59 1.93 -19.88 11.23
N GLY A 60 2.72 -20.41 12.18
CA GLY A 60 4.18 -20.48 12.09
C GLY A 60 4.87 -19.14 11.81
N ALA A 61 5.95 -19.20 11.02
CA ALA A 61 6.76 -18.04 10.67
C ALA A 61 5.96 -16.95 9.94
N PHE A 62 5.02 -17.32 9.05
CA PHE A 62 4.21 -16.34 8.31
C PHE A 62 3.31 -15.53 9.23
N ARG A 63 2.73 -16.14 10.27
CA ARG A 63 1.95 -15.42 11.29
C ARG A 63 2.80 -14.41 12.04
N THR A 64 4.00 -14.82 12.46
CA THR A 64 4.93 -13.97 13.22
C THR A 64 5.46 -12.79 12.39
N LEU A 65 5.78 -13.03 11.11
CA LEU A 65 6.31 -12.00 10.21
C LEU A 65 5.23 -11.04 9.67
N HIS A 66 3.97 -11.48 9.60
CA HIS A 66 2.86 -10.70 9.06
C HIS A 66 2.81 -9.22 9.51
N PRO A 67 2.80 -8.89 10.83
CA PRO A 67 2.74 -7.49 11.26
C PRO A 67 3.97 -6.68 10.83
N TRP A 68 5.16 -7.29 10.82
CA TRP A 68 6.41 -6.62 10.44
C TRP A 68 6.44 -6.31 8.95
N LEU A 69 6.02 -7.26 8.10
CA LEU A 69 5.94 -7.05 6.65
C LEU A 69 5.01 -5.90 6.29
N HIS A 70 3.87 -5.77 6.97
CA HIS A 70 2.95 -4.66 6.73
C HIS A 70 3.52 -3.33 7.25
N ARG A 71 4.19 -3.31 8.40
CA ARG A 71 4.86 -2.09 8.90
C ARG A 71 5.95 -1.65 7.93
N ALA A 72 6.73 -2.59 7.38
CA ALA A 72 7.74 -2.29 6.37
C ALA A 72 7.12 -1.72 5.08
N LEU A 73 6.00 -2.28 4.61
CA LEU A 73 5.25 -1.72 3.47
C LEU A 73 4.74 -0.30 3.75
N TYR A 74 4.22 -0.03 4.94
CA TYR A 74 3.77 1.31 5.33
C TYR A 74 4.94 2.30 5.47
N ALA A 75 6.09 1.85 5.96
CA ALA A 75 7.30 2.66 6.01
C ALA A 75 7.78 3.02 4.60
N LEU A 76 7.80 2.05 3.68
CA LEU A 76 8.16 2.27 2.28
C LEU A 76 7.15 3.17 1.56
N LEU A 77 5.84 3.00 1.82
CA LEU A 77 4.78 3.87 1.32
C LEU A 77 4.96 5.31 1.80
N ALA A 78 5.20 5.50 3.10
CA ALA A 78 5.41 6.82 3.68
C ALA A 78 6.68 7.48 3.12
N TRP A 79 7.79 6.75 3.05
CA TRP A 79 9.05 7.29 2.55
C TRP A 79 9.00 7.63 1.06
N GLY A 80 8.42 6.74 0.25
CA GLY A 80 8.20 7.00 -1.18
C GLY A 80 7.32 8.22 -1.43
N ALA A 81 6.25 8.40 -0.64
CA ALA A 81 5.38 9.56 -0.74
C ALA A 81 6.07 10.87 -0.30
N LEU A 82 6.85 10.84 0.78
CA LEU A 82 7.61 12.01 1.24
C LEU A 82 8.69 12.42 0.23
N ALA A 83 9.43 11.44 -0.31
CA ALA A 83 10.44 11.68 -1.33
C ALA A 83 9.81 12.27 -2.59
N LEU A 84 8.68 11.71 -3.06
CA LEU A 84 7.99 12.22 -4.23
C LEU A 84 7.44 13.65 -4.02
N ALA A 85 6.88 13.92 -2.84
CA ALA A 85 6.40 15.26 -2.49
C ALA A 85 7.55 16.28 -2.42
N ALA A 86 8.71 15.90 -1.88
CA ALA A 86 9.89 16.74 -1.85
C ALA A 86 10.40 17.03 -3.27
N GLU A 87 10.50 16.01 -4.13
CA GLU A 87 10.90 16.17 -5.53
C GLU A 87 9.94 17.08 -6.31
N ALA A 88 8.63 16.95 -6.08
CA ALA A 88 7.62 17.84 -6.66
C ALA A 88 7.77 19.32 -6.24
N LEU A 89 8.44 19.57 -5.10
CA LEU A 89 8.78 20.91 -4.60
C LEU A 89 10.21 21.33 -4.97
N GLY A 90 10.89 20.58 -5.84
CA GLY A 90 12.28 20.84 -6.24
C GLY A 90 13.32 20.54 -5.17
N GLN A 91 12.95 19.74 -4.16
CA GLN A 91 13.84 19.31 -3.08
C GLN A 91 14.22 17.84 -3.27
N SER A 92 15.29 17.40 -2.58
CA SER A 92 15.63 15.98 -2.48
C SER A 92 15.75 15.58 -1.02
N LEU A 93 15.27 14.38 -0.70
CA LEU A 93 15.47 13.76 0.60
C LEU A 93 16.73 12.88 0.58
N PRO A 94 17.39 12.65 1.72
CA PRO A 94 18.52 11.72 1.78
C PRO A 94 18.09 10.29 1.37
N GLY A 95 18.92 9.62 0.58
CA GLY A 95 18.67 8.23 0.15
C GLY A 95 18.29 8.11 -1.32
N PRO A 96 17.59 7.02 -1.71
CA PRO A 96 17.23 6.79 -3.11
C PRO A 96 16.21 7.80 -3.63
N GLU A 97 16.29 8.12 -4.92
CA GLU A 97 15.27 8.88 -5.66
C GLU A 97 13.86 8.28 -5.46
N ALA A 98 12.84 9.14 -5.46
CA ALA A 98 11.45 8.74 -5.26
C ALA A 98 11.04 7.66 -6.25
N ARG A 99 11.42 7.78 -7.53
CA ARG A 99 11.11 6.76 -8.55
C ARG A 99 11.60 5.36 -8.17
N LYS A 100 12.81 5.23 -7.61
CA LYS A 100 13.37 3.95 -7.16
C LYS A 100 12.57 3.39 -5.98
N LEU A 101 12.20 4.25 -5.03
CA LEU A 101 11.35 3.88 -3.89
C LEU A 101 9.96 3.41 -4.34
N LEU A 102 9.35 4.09 -5.30
CA LEU A 102 8.04 3.72 -5.85
C LEU A 102 8.07 2.41 -6.64
N LEU A 103 9.14 2.14 -7.39
CA LEU A 103 9.35 0.85 -8.05
C LEU A 103 9.55 -0.28 -7.03
N ALA A 104 10.33 -0.04 -5.96
CA ALA A 104 10.48 -0.98 -4.86
C ALA A 104 9.13 -1.23 -4.15
N LEU A 105 8.33 -0.19 -3.95
CA LEU A 105 6.99 -0.30 -3.39
C LEU A 105 6.07 -1.12 -4.29
N LEU A 106 6.12 -0.91 -5.61
CA LEU A 106 5.35 -1.70 -6.57
C LEU A 106 5.73 -3.19 -6.51
N ALA A 107 7.03 -3.50 -6.49
CA ALA A 107 7.52 -4.87 -6.36
C ALA A 107 7.08 -5.52 -5.05
N ALA A 108 7.23 -4.82 -3.92
CA ALA A 108 6.79 -5.29 -2.61
C ALA A 108 5.26 -5.46 -2.53
N SER A 109 4.51 -4.56 -3.19
CA SER A 109 3.05 -4.63 -3.28
C SER A 109 2.59 -5.80 -4.13
N ALA A 110 3.32 -6.15 -5.20
CA ALA A 110 3.04 -7.35 -6.00
C ALA A 110 3.21 -8.62 -5.16
N LEU A 111 4.32 -8.76 -4.43
CA LEU A 111 4.52 -9.88 -3.49
C LEU A 111 3.41 -9.92 -2.43
N HIS A 112 3.05 -8.77 -1.87
CA HIS A 112 1.94 -8.64 -0.93
C HIS A 112 0.60 -9.08 -1.53
N ALA A 113 0.30 -8.68 -2.76
CA ALA A 113 -0.91 -9.09 -3.46
C ALA A 113 -0.94 -10.60 -3.70
N THR A 114 0.15 -11.18 -4.21
CA THR A 114 0.29 -12.64 -4.40
C THR A 114 0.12 -13.41 -3.10
N PHE A 115 0.72 -12.93 -2.00
CA PHE A 115 0.54 -13.54 -0.69
C PHE A 115 -0.92 -13.52 -0.22
N ASN A 116 -1.63 -12.39 -0.40
CA ASN A 116 -3.04 -12.31 -0.01
C ASN A 116 -3.97 -13.11 -0.95
N LEU A 117 -3.60 -13.24 -2.22
CA LEU A 117 -4.30 -14.13 -3.16
C LEU A 117 -4.16 -15.58 -2.72
N TRP A 118 -2.93 -16.05 -2.45
CA TRP A 118 -2.66 -17.39 -1.92
C TRP A 118 -3.42 -17.66 -0.61
N ARG A 119 -3.43 -16.68 0.31
CA ARG A 119 -4.21 -16.78 1.55
C ARG A 119 -5.71 -16.93 1.31
N HIS A 120 -6.22 -16.26 0.28
CA HIS A 120 -7.63 -16.32 -0.07
C HIS A 120 -8.00 -17.63 -0.78
N THR A 121 -7.18 -18.10 -1.73
CA THR A 121 -7.50 -19.25 -2.58
C THR A 121 -7.02 -20.59 -2.01
N ALA A 122 -5.77 -20.68 -1.57
CA ALA A 122 -5.16 -21.92 -1.11
C ALA A 122 -5.33 -22.12 0.40
N LEU A 123 -5.06 -21.09 1.20
CA LEU A 123 -5.25 -21.16 2.66
C LEU A 123 -6.75 -21.05 3.03
N GLY A 124 -7.53 -20.32 2.23
CA GLY A 124 -8.96 -20.13 2.45
C GLY A 124 -9.28 -19.35 3.73
N ASP A 125 -8.49 -18.33 4.08
CA ASP A 125 -8.69 -17.50 5.28
C ASP A 125 -9.50 -16.21 5.01
N GLY A 126 -9.92 -16.01 3.75
CA GLY A 126 -10.72 -14.86 3.32
C GLY A 126 -9.99 -13.51 3.37
N ALA A 127 -8.65 -13.51 3.39
CA ALA A 127 -7.87 -12.28 3.54
C ALA A 127 -8.23 -11.20 2.52
N LEU A 128 -8.42 -11.56 1.26
CA LEU A 128 -8.67 -10.62 0.16
C LEU A 128 -10.01 -9.88 0.36
N ARG A 129 -11.07 -10.57 0.80
CA ARG A 129 -12.39 -9.97 1.08
C ARG A 129 -12.36 -8.84 2.13
N ARG A 130 -11.32 -8.79 2.98
CA ARG A 130 -11.18 -7.75 4.00
C ARG A 130 -10.81 -6.39 3.41
N ILE A 131 -10.06 -6.36 2.32
CA ILE A 131 -9.60 -5.12 1.67
C ILE A 131 -10.31 -4.85 0.34
N THR A 132 -10.95 -5.83 -0.28
CA THR A 132 -11.70 -5.64 -1.52
C THR A 132 -13.11 -5.06 -1.27
N PRO A 133 -13.60 -4.09 -2.08
CA PRO A 133 -14.98 -3.60 -2.02
C PRO A 133 -16.00 -4.73 -2.18
N ARG A 134 -17.14 -4.61 -1.48
CA ARG A 134 -18.21 -5.64 -1.48
C ARG A 134 -18.74 -5.97 -2.88
N ALA A 135 -18.79 -5.00 -3.78
CA ALA A 135 -19.26 -5.19 -5.16
C ALA A 135 -18.43 -6.23 -5.94
N VAL A 136 -17.17 -6.45 -5.55
CA VAL A 136 -16.25 -7.39 -6.22
C VAL A 136 -16.29 -8.78 -5.57
N HIS A 137 -16.90 -8.94 -4.39
CA HIS A 137 -16.92 -10.22 -3.66
C HIS A 137 -17.50 -11.42 -4.43
N PRO A 138 -18.45 -11.28 -5.38
CA PRO A 138 -18.95 -12.42 -6.14
C PRO A 138 -17.92 -13.08 -7.07
N ILE A 139 -16.87 -12.36 -7.47
CA ILE A 139 -15.81 -12.87 -8.35
C ILE A 139 -14.52 -13.24 -7.60
N LEU A 140 -14.57 -13.25 -6.26
CA LEU A 140 -13.47 -13.63 -5.36
C LEU A 140 -13.69 -14.99 -4.71
#